data_AF-A0A841BZM2-F1
#
_entry.id   AF-A0A841BZM2-F1
#
_cell.length_a   1.000
_cell.length_b   1.000
_cell.length_c   1.000
_cell.angle_alpha   90.00
_cell.angle_beta   90.00
_cell.angle_gamma   90.00
#
_symmetry.space_group_name_H-M   'P 1'
#
loop_
_entity.id
_entity.type
_entity.pdbx_description
1 polymer ?
#
loop_
_entity_poly.entity_id
_entity_poly.type
_entity_poly.pdbx_seq_one_letter_code
_entity_poly.pdbx_strand_id
1 'polypeptide(L)'
;MTDSTTEGYEVSAAEIEGMVRNLCGYALGEPDPLLRYADLTHQQVLFDGIVAALQRARGRAVADLIVAGTPIDTVATTTNLATVARVKKLVSLAGETERVKTALTPPKAVPAKARKKAVAPPDPVIATIAVPVDPATANRPPAAPPAVRPPAAVPPAAPPTAMPPSAAVPPRLATATDKRVLTAAELEALGIGGRGSIPTKRPRASTH
;
A
#
# COMPACT_ATOMS: atom_id res chain seq x y z
N MET A 1 6.80 5.53 -14.28
CA MET A 1 8.10 4.87 -14.07
C MET A 1 7.84 3.66 -13.17
N THR A 2 8.05 2.45 -13.68
CA THR A 2 7.70 1.22 -12.94
C THR A 2 8.58 1.08 -11.71
N ASP A 3 7.98 0.80 -10.55
CA ASP A 3 8.72 0.58 -9.31
C ASP A 3 9.47 -0.76 -9.41
N SER A 4 10.80 -0.70 -9.49
CA SER A 4 11.65 -1.89 -9.53
C SER A 4 11.51 -2.80 -8.30
N THR A 5 10.91 -2.32 -7.20
CA THR A 5 10.71 -3.10 -5.97
C THR A 5 9.44 -3.96 -6.01
N THR A 6 8.65 -3.89 -7.08
CA THR A 6 7.45 -4.71 -7.28
C THR A 6 7.57 -5.62 -8.51
N GLU A 7 8.78 -5.83 -9.03
CA GLU A 7 9.01 -6.79 -10.10
C GLU A 7 8.58 -8.20 -9.67
N GLY A 8 7.88 -8.91 -10.55
CA GLY A 8 7.27 -10.22 -10.26
C GLY A 8 5.87 -10.16 -9.63
N TYR A 9 5.36 -8.98 -9.30
CA TYR A 9 3.94 -8.78 -8.99
C TYR A 9 3.23 -8.23 -10.21
N GLU A 10 2.35 -9.04 -10.78
CA GLU A 10 1.51 -8.66 -11.92
C GLU A 10 0.08 -8.42 -11.44
N VAL A 11 -0.53 -7.35 -11.94
CA VAL A 11 -1.94 -7.02 -11.72
C VAL A 11 -2.58 -6.87 -13.10
N SER A 12 -3.71 -7.53 -13.31
CA SER A 12 -4.42 -7.47 -14.59
C SER A 12 -5.10 -6.11 -14.77
N ALA A 13 -5.30 -5.70 -16.03
CA ALA A 13 -6.05 -4.48 -16.35
C ALA A 13 -7.48 -4.52 -15.79
N ALA A 14 -8.12 -5.70 -15.79
CA ALA A 14 -9.47 -5.88 -15.26
C ALA A 14 -9.54 -5.63 -13.74
N GLU A 15 -8.55 -6.08 -12.97
CA GLU A 15 -8.45 -5.80 -11.53
C GLU A 15 -8.24 -4.31 -11.27
N ILE A 16 -7.36 -3.66 -12.04
CA ILE A 16 -7.13 -2.21 -11.95
C ILE A 16 -8.42 -1.45 -12.24
N GLU A 17 -9.12 -1.76 -13.33
CA GLU A 17 -10.38 -1.12 -13.67
C GLU A 17 -11.47 -1.37 -12.60
N GLY A 18 -11.54 -2.58 -12.04
CA GLY A 18 -12.44 -2.91 -10.95
C GLY A 18 -12.17 -2.06 -9.71
N MET A 19 -10.90 -1.92 -9.32
CA MET A 19 -10.50 -1.05 -8.21
C MET A 19 -10.79 0.42 -8.47
N VAL A 20 -10.50 0.93 -9.68
CA VAL A 20 -10.78 2.32 -10.06
C VAL A 20 -12.28 2.59 -10.01
N ARG A 21 -13.13 1.70 -10.54
CA ARG A 21 -14.59 1.83 -10.45
C ARG A 21 -15.09 1.82 -9.01
N ASN A 22 -14.52 0.97 -8.15
CA ASN A 22 -14.92 0.89 -6.75
C ASN A 22 -14.50 2.13 -5.93
N LEU A 23 -13.25 2.59 -6.10
CA LEU A 23 -12.69 3.69 -5.31
C LEU A 23 -13.06 5.08 -5.85
N CYS A 24 -13.26 5.19 -7.16
CA CYS A 24 -13.52 6.46 -7.86
C CYS A 24 -14.94 6.56 -8.41
N GLY A 25 -15.84 5.65 -8.03
CA GLY A 25 -17.19 5.55 -8.62
C GLY A 25 -17.99 6.85 -8.55
N TYR A 26 -17.84 7.62 -7.47
CA TYR A 26 -18.47 8.95 -7.33
C TYR A 26 -17.96 9.93 -8.39
N ALA A 27 -16.65 10.14 -8.49
CA ALA A 27 -16.05 11.05 -9.47
C ALA A 27 -16.37 10.60 -10.90
N LEU A 28 -16.32 9.29 -11.19
CA LEU A 28 -16.65 8.76 -12.51
C LEU A 28 -18.13 8.97 -12.90
N GLY A 29 -19.03 9.02 -11.93
CA GLY A 29 -20.46 9.26 -12.11
C GLY A 29 -20.86 10.74 -12.19
N GLU A 30 -19.95 11.66 -11.91
CA GLU A 30 -20.22 13.10 -11.82
C GLU A 30 -20.69 13.67 -13.19
N PRO A 31 -21.92 14.19 -13.34
CA PRO A 31 -22.43 14.67 -14.62
C PRO A 31 -21.67 15.87 -15.19
N ASP A 32 -21.14 16.78 -14.36
CA ASP A 32 -20.36 17.92 -14.83
C ASP A 32 -18.93 17.49 -15.21
N PRO A 33 -18.50 17.62 -16.48
CA PRO A 33 -17.16 17.20 -16.90
C PRO A 33 -16.03 17.98 -16.23
N LEU A 34 -16.25 19.25 -15.85
CA LEU A 34 -15.20 20.05 -15.20
C LEU A 34 -15.00 19.59 -13.76
N LEU A 35 -16.10 19.36 -13.03
CA LEU A 35 -16.03 18.82 -11.67
C LEU A 35 -15.44 17.41 -11.66
N ARG A 36 -15.88 16.55 -12.58
CA ARG A 36 -15.31 15.20 -12.78
C ARG A 36 -13.79 15.25 -12.97
N TYR A 37 -13.30 16.14 -13.82
CA TYR A 37 -11.86 16.28 -14.07
C TYR A 37 -11.11 16.71 -12.80
N ALA A 38 -11.63 17.68 -12.05
CA ALA A 38 -11.02 18.15 -10.82
C ALA A 38 -10.96 17.03 -9.76
N ASP A 39 -12.05 16.29 -9.58
CA ASP A 39 -12.13 15.19 -8.61
C ASP A 39 -11.19 14.04 -8.96
N LEU A 40 -11.13 13.63 -10.23
CA LEU A 40 -10.20 12.59 -10.68
C LEU A 40 -8.74 13.02 -10.51
N THR A 41 -8.44 14.31 -10.73
CA THR A 41 -7.10 14.86 -10.50
C THR A 41 -6.74 14.82 -9.02
N HIS A 42 -7.67 15.19 -8.14
CA HIS A 42 -7.47 15.11 -6.70
C HIS A 42 -7.24 13.66 -6.24
N GLN A 43 -8.04 12.72 -6.74
CA GLN A 43 -7.90 11.29 -6.46
C GLN A 43 -6.55 10.74 -6.94
N GLN A 44 -6.07 11.16 -8.12
CA GLN A 44 -4.75 10.77 -8.61
C GLN A 44 -3.65 11.18 -7.62
N VAL A 45 -3.65 12.43 -7.15
CA VAL A 45 -2.67 12.91 -6.16
C VAL A 45 -2.76 12.13 -4.85
N LEU A 46 -3.97 11.80 -4.39
CA LEU A 46 -4.16 10.95 -3.22
C LEU A 46 -3.59 9.54 -3.42
N PHE A 47 -3.82 8.91 -4.57
CA PHE A 47 -3.28 7.59 -4.86
C PHE A 47 -1.75 7.58 -4.94
N ASP A 48 -1.14 8.59 -5.53
CA ASP A 48 0.32 8.76 -5.51
C ASP A 48 0.86 8.86 -4.07
N GLY A 49 0.15 9.61 -3.21
CA GLY A 49 0.44 9.70 -1.77
C GLY A 49 0.32 8.35 -1.05
N ILE A 50 -0.71 7.57 -1.36
CA ILE A 50 -0.93 6.21 -0.82
C ILE A 50 0.19 5.27 -1.27
N VAL A 51 0.58 5.29 -2.55
CA VAL A 51 1.69 4.49 -3.08
C VAL A 51 2.98 4.81 -2.32
N ALA A 52 3.30 6.09 -2.13
CA ALA A 52 4.46 6.50 -1.35
C ALA A 52 4.38 6.01 0.11
N ALA A 53 3.21 6.11 0.76
CA ALA A 53 3.01 5.63 2.12
C ALA A 53 3.20 4.11 2.24
N LEU A 54 2.68 3.34 1.27
CA LEU A 54 2.85 1.89 1.20
C LEU A 54 4.32 1.50 0.99
N GLN A 55 5.06 2.21 0.13
CA GLN A 55 6.50 1.99 -0.04
C GLN A 55 7.27 2.20 1.26
N ARG A 56 6.97 3.26 2.03
CA ARG A 56 7.58 3.47 3.35
C ARG A 56 7.21 2.38 4.35
N ALA A 57 5.95 1.94 4.36
CA ALA A 57 5.50 0.85 5.23
C ALA A 57 6.24 -0.47 4.91
N ARG A 58 6.37 -0.81 3.62
CA ARG A 58 7.17 -1.95 3.15
C ARG A 58 8.64 -1.82 3.58
N GLY A 59 9.23 -0.63 3.42
CA GLY A 59 10.61 -0.38 3.84
C GLY A 59 10.83 -0.52 5.35
N ARG A 60 9.87 -0.10 6.18
CA ARG A 60 9.90 -0.33 7.64
C ARG A 60 9.86 -1.81 7.99
N ALA A 61 8.95 -2.58 7.37
CA ALA A 61 8.87 -4.02 7.59
C ALA A 61 10.18 -4.74 7.22
N VAL A 62 10.79 -4.35 6.10
CA VAL A 62 12.12 -4.85 5.68
C VAL A 62 13.21 -4.46 6.69
N ALA A 63 13.19 -3.23 7.21
CA ALA A 63 14.13 -2.81 8.24
C ALA A 63 13.97 -3.61 9.54
N ASP A 64 12.74 -3.88 9.97
CA ASP A 64 12.45 -4.69 11.16
C ASP A 64 13.00 -6.11 11.04
N LEU A 65 12.91 -6.74 9.85
CA LEU A 65 13.52 -8.05 9.61
C LEU A 65 15.05 -8.04 9.79
N ILE A 66 15.72 -7.00 9.29
CA ILE A 66 17.18 -6.86 9.40
C ILE A 66 17.57 -6.58 10.86
N VAL A 67 16.84 -5.71 11.55
CA VAL A 67 17.06 -5.40 12.98
C VAL A 67 16.83 -6.63 13.86
N ALA A 68 15.90 -7.50 13.49
CA ALA A 68 15.69 -8.79 14.14
C ALA A 68 16.83 -9.81 13.89
N GLY A 69 17.85 -9.45 13.11
CA GLY A 69 19.03 -10.27 12.85
C GLY A 69 18.96 -11.08 11.55
N THR A 70 17.93 -10.89 10.72
CA THR A 70 17.86 -11.58 9.43
C THR A 70 18.92 -11.01 8.48
N PRO A 71 19.80 -11.84 7.88
CA PRO A 71 20.79 -11.36 6.92
C PRO A 71 20.14 -10.66 5.73
N ILE A 72 20.74 -9.57 5.26
CA ILE A 72 20.16 -8.74 4.19
C ILE A 72 19.95 -9.52 2.88
N ASP A 73 20.82 -10.48 2.59
CA ASP A 73 20.69 -11.37 1.42
C ASP A 73 19.48 -12.29 1.54
N THR A 74 19.23 -12.83 2.74
CA THR A 74 18.04 -13.64 3.04
C THR A 74 16.76 -12.82 2.94
N VAL A 75 16.79 -11.55 3.39
CA VAL A 75 15.65 -10.65 3.23
C VAL A 75 15.38 -10.38 1.74
N ALA A 76 16.42 -10.16 0.93
CA ALA A 76 16.28 -9.89 -0.50
C ALA A 76 15.60 -11.05 -1.26
N THR A 77 15.95 -12.29 -0.92
CA THR A 77 15.37 -13.49 -1.56
C THR A 77 13.96 -13.79 -1.05
N THR A 78 13.73 -13.75 0.27
CA THR A 78 12.42 -14.09 0.87
C THR A 78 11.33 -13.08 0.55
N THR A 79 11.68 -11.81 0.33
CA THR A 79 10.72 -10.74 0.00
C THR A 79 10.54 -10.50 -1.51
N ASN A 80 11.12 -11.37 -2.35
CA ASN A 80 11.13 -11.24 -3.81
C ASN A 80 11.67 -9.89 -4.32
N LEU A 81 12.53 -9.22 -3.55
CA LEU A 81 13.18 -7.98 -3.96
C LEU A 81 14.37 -8.23 -4.90
N ALA A 82 14.77 -9.49 -5.08
CA ALA A 82 15.84 -10.00 -5.95
C ALA A 82 17.27 -9.51 -5.64
N THR A 83 17.46 -8.26 -5.19
CA THR A 83 18.78 -7.67 -4.96
C THR A 83 18.83 -6.88 -3.66
N VAL A 84 20.01 -6.89 -3.03
CA VAL A 84 20.31 -6.08 -1.83
C VAL A 84 20.17 -4.59 -2.09
N ALA A 85 20.43 -4.13 -3.32
CA ALA A 85 20.26 -2.72 -3.69
C ALA A 85 18.79 -2.27 -3.56
N ARG A 86 17.83 -3.12 -3.93
CA ARG A 86 16.40 -2.84 -3.79
C ARG A 86 15.95 -2.83 -2.33
N VAL A 87 16.50 -3.74 -1.52
CA VAL A 87 16.32 -3.73 -0.05
C VAL A 87 16.79 -2.40 0.55
N LYS A 88 18.03 -1.99 0.25
CA LYS A 88 18.60 -0.72 0.73
C LYS A 88 17.78 0.50 0.28
N LYS A 89 17.29 0.50 -0.96
CA LYS A 89 16.41 1.55 -1.48
C LYS A 89 15.11 1.67 -0.66
N LEU A 90 14.44 0.56 -0.35
CA LEU A 90 13.21 0.59 0.46
C LEU A 90 13.47 1.07 1.89
N VAL A 91 14.53 0.58 2.53
CA VAL A 91 14.94 1.04 3.87
C VAL A 91 15.24 2.55 3.86
N SER A 92 15.87 3.06 2.80
CA SER A 92 16.11 4.49 2.60
C SER A 92 14.84 5.29 2.43
N LEU A 93 13.88 4.83 1.62
CA LEU A 93 12.59 5.50 1.43
C LEU A 93 11.80 5.57 2.75
N ALA A 94 11.94 4.55 3.59
CA ALA A 94 11.33 4.51 4.91
C ALA A 94 12.01 5.42 5.95
N GLY A 95 13.22 5.92 5.70
CA GLY A 95 13.99 6.69 6.67
C GLY A 95 14.65 5.84 7.77
N GLU A 96 14.79 4.52 7.56
CA GLU A 96 15.25 3.56 8.59
C GLU A 96 16.75 3.20 8.47
N THR A 97 17.51 3.95 7.67
CA THR A 97 18.91 3.65 7.34
C THR A 97 19.82 3.61 8.57
N GLU A 98 19.69 4.58 9.47
CA GLU A 98 20.52 4.65 10.68
C GLU A 98 20.18 3.52 11.67
N ARG A 99 18.89 3.15 11.78
CA ARG A 99 18.45 2.05 12.64
C ARG A 99 19.03 0.72 12.16
N VAL A 100 18.94 0.46 10.84
CA VAL A 100 19.51 -0.74 10.23
C VAL A 100 21.04 -0.76 10.35
N LYS A 101 21.71 0.37 10.11
CA LYS A 101 23.17 0.48 10.24
C LYS A 101 23.64 0.19 11.68
N THR A 102 22.91 0.69 12.68
CA THR A 102 23.19 0.43 14.09
C THR A 102 23.06 -1.07 14.40
N ALA A 103 22.00 -1.73 13.92
CA ALA A 103 21.78 -3.15 14.14
C ALA A 103 22.84 -4.05 13.46
N LEU A 104 23.35 -3.63 12.30
CA LEU A 104 24.38 -4.39 11.57
C LEU A 104 25.80 -4.18 12.12
N THR A 105 26.01 -3.17 12.97
CA THR A 105 27.32 -2.94 13.58
C THR A 105 27.50 -3.95 14.72
N PRO A 106 28.46 -4.89 14.64
CA PRO A 106 28.66 -5.85 15.72
C PRO A 106 29.00 -5.10 17.02
N PRO A 107 28.48 -5.56 18.18
CA PRO A 107 28.80 -4.92 19.45
C PRO A 107 30.32 -4.93 19.62
N LYS A 108 30.90 -3.73 19.81
CA LYS A 108 32.33 -3.56 19.99
C LYS A 108 32.76 -4.44 21.17
N ALA A 109 33.49 -5.51 20.89
CA ALA A 109 33.96 -6.43 21.90
C ALA A 109 34.70 -5.65 22.98
N VAL A 110 34.14 -5.61 24.20
CA VAL A 110 34.82 -4.99 25.33
C VAL A 110 36.12 -5.76 25.52
N PRO A 111 37.30 -5.12 25.46
CA PRO A 111 38.56 -5.83 25.56
C PRO A 111 38.60 -6.56 26.91
N ALA A 112 38.69 -7.89 26.85
CA ALA A 112 38.83 -8.77 27.99
C ALA A 112 40.21 -8.58 28.65
N LYS A 113 40.44 -7.42 29.26
CA LYS A 113 41.73 -7.07 29.85
C LYS A 113 41.56 -6.44 31.24
N ALA A 114 40.94 -7.18 32.17
CA ALA A 114 41.14 -7.02 33.62
C ALA A 114 40.36 -8.07 34.45
N ARG A 115 40.57 -9.37 34.21
CA ARG A 115 40.33 -10.41 35.24
C ARG A 115 41.51 -11.39 35.28
N LYS A 116 42.71 -10.85 35.51
CA LYS A 116 43.83 -11.58 36.11
C LYS A 116 44.10 -10.96 37.48
N LYS A 117 43.27 -11.31 38.46
CA LYS A 117 43.69 -11.32 39.87
C LYS A 117 43.25 -12.65 40.45
N ALA A 118 44.24 -13.37 40.93
CA ALA A 118 44.16 -14.74 41.41
C ALA A 118 43.06 -14.93 42.45
N VAL A 119 42.26 -15.97 42.29
CA VAL A 119 41.57 -16.65 43.38
C VAL A 119 42.01 -18.11 43.29
N ALA A 120 42.55 -18.59 44.40
CA ALA A 120 43.08 -19.93 44.60
C ALA A 120 42.05 -21.03 44.29
N PRO A 121 42.51 -22.27 43.98
CA PRO A 121 41.60 -23.40 43.76
C PRO A 121 40.85 -23.75 45.06
N PRO A 122 39.52 -23.85 45.06
CA PRO A 122 38.79 -24.55 46.11
C PRO A 122 38.75 -26.05 45.80
N ASP A 123 38.93 -26.84 46.86
CA ASP A 123 38.88 -28.30 46.90
C ASP A 123 37.62 -28.91 46.25
N PRO A 124 37.70 -30.14 45.71
CA PRO A 124 36.55 -30.87 45.21
C PRO A 124 35.73 -31.42 46.39
N VAL A 125 34.80 -30.62 46.91
CA VAL A 125 33.78 -31.13 47.84
C VAL A 125 32.64 -31.73 47.02
N ILE A 126 32.59 -33.05 47.04
CA ILE A 126 31.42 -33.84 46.64
C ILE A 126 30.26 -33.43 47.56
N ALA A 127 29.32 -32.66 47.04
CA ALA A 127 28.05 -32.39 47.69
C ALA A 127 26.93 -32.79 46.73
N THR A 128 26.50 -34.06 46.89
CA THR A 128 25.21 -34.55 46.46
C THR A 128 24.11 -33.69 47.07
N ILE A 129 23.64 -32.69 46.34
CA ILE A 129 22.43 -31.96 46.69
C ILE A 129 21.34 -32.45 45.76
N ALA A 130 20.58 -33.42 46.27
CA ALA A 130 19.24 -33.69 45.81
C ALA A 130 18.43 -32.40 45.97
N VAL A 131 18.04 -31.79 44.85
CA VAL A 131 16.98 -30.80 44.86
C VAL A 131 15.66 -31.57 44.99
N PRO A 132 14.84 -31.30 46.01
CA PRO A 132 13.54 -31.92 46.17
C PRO A 132 12.64 -31.48 45.01
N VAL A 133 12.12 -32.48 44.30
CA VAL A 133 11.00 -32.32 43.40
C VAL A 133 9.79 -32.01 44.29
N ASP A 134 9.33 -30.76 44.27
CA ASP A 134 8.08 -30.35 44.93
C ASP A 134 6.90 -30.97 44.17
N PRO A 135 6.13 -31.94 44.73
CA PRO A 135 4.97 -32.52 44.08
C PRO A 135 3.72 -31.72 44.47
N ALA A 136 3.71 -30.41 44.24
CA ALA A 136 2.62 -29.53 44.67
C ALA A 136 2.17 -28.57 43.56
N THR A 137 1.90 -29.09 42.36
CA THR A 137 1.03 -28.37 41.39
C THR A 137 0.21 -29.33 40.52
N ALA A 138 -0.20 -30.47 41.09
CA ALA A 138 -1.07 -31.46 40.43
C ALA A 138 -2.58 -31.22 40.63
N ASN A 139 -2.99 -30.06 41.14
CA ASN A 139 -4.41 -29.73 41.35
C ASN A 139 -4.74 -28.31 40.87
N ARG A 140 -4.39 -27.98 39.62
CA ARG A 140 -5.07 -26.89 38.93
C ARG A 140 -6.31 -27.51 38.28
N PRO A 141 -7.54 -27.16 38.71
CA PRO A 141 -8.74 -27.61 38.03
C PRO A 141 -8.63 -27.19 36.55
N PRO A 142 -9.08 -28.05 35.61
CA PRO A 142 -9.03 -27.73 34.19
C PRO A 142 -9.72 -26.38 34.02
N ALA A 143 -8.99 -25.41 33.45
CA ALA A 143 -9.58 -24.16 33.02
C ALA A 143 -10.76 -24.55 32.14
N ALA A 144 -11.95 -24.08 32.54
CA ALA A 144 -13.17 -24.30 31.79
C ALA A 144 -12.88 -23.99 30.31
N PRO A 145 -13.33 -24.85 29.37
CA PRO A 145 -13.20 -24.54 27.96
C PRO A 145 -13.75 -23.12 27.74
N PRO A 146 -13.09 -22.29 26.91
CA PRO A 146 -13.61 -20.97 26.61
C PRO A 146 -15.07 -21.15 26.24
N ALA A 147 -15.95 -20.46 26.97
CA ALA A 147 -17.36 -20.47 26.68
C ALA A 147 -17.47 -20.17 25.18
N VAL A 148 -17.84 -21.18 24.40
CA VAL A 148 -18.24 -21.02 23.02
C VAL A 148 -19.40 -20.07 23.13
N ARG A 149 -19.13 -18.78 22.87
CA ARG A 149 -20.18 -17.81 22.68
C ARG A 149 -21.09 -18.47 21.66
N PRO A 150 -22.37 -18.75 21.99
CA PRO A 150 -23.30 -19.13 20.96
C PRO A 150 -23.16 -18.08 19.85
N PRO A 151 -23.07 -18.49 18.58
CA PRO A 151 -23.08 -17.53 17.49
C PRO A 151 -24.23 -16.59 17.78
N ALA A 152 -23.94 -15.29 17.92
CA ALA A 152 -24.98 -14.29 18.04
C ALA A 152 -25.98 -14.65 16.95
N ALA A 153 -27.21 -14.99 17.36
CA ALA A 153 -28.25 -15.39 16.44
C ALA A 153 -28.23 -14.35 15.32
N VAL A 154 -27.81 -14.79 14.13
CA VAL A 154 -27.90 -13.96 12.95
C VAL A 154 -29.39 -13.63 12.90
N PRO A 155 -29.79 -12.36 13.07
CA PRO A 155 -31.20 -12.02 12.94
C PRO A 155 -31.63 -12.61 11.59
N PRO A 156 -32.78 -13.32 11.54
CA PRO A 156 -33.26 -13.88 10.28
C PRO A 156 -33.16 -12.76 9.25
N ALA A 157 -32.43 -13.04 8.16
CA ALA A 157 -32.27 -12.11 7.06
C ALA A 157 -33.65 -11.53 6.80
N ALA A 158 -33.79 -10.21 7.00
CA ALA A 158 -35.04 -9.54 6.73
C ALA A 158 -35.48 -10.02 5.35
N PRO A 159 -36.74 -10.49 5.19
CA PRO A 159 -37.23 -10.81 3.87
C PRO A 159 -36.92 -9.60 2.99
N PRO A 160 -36.42 -9.82 1.75
CA PRO A 160 -36.02 -8.72 0.88
C PRO A 160 -37.16 -7.72 0.91
N THR A 161 -36.89 -6.55 1.50
CA THR A 161 -37.88 -5.49 1.54
C THR A 161 -38.18 -5.26 0.07
N ALA A 162 -39.40 -5.62 -0.32
CA ALA A 162 -39.85 -5.47 -1.69
C ALA A 162 -39.42 -4.08 -2.11
N MET A 163 -38.59 -4.03 -3.15
CA MET A 163 -38.20 -2.76 -3.74
C MET A 163 -39.49 -1.95 -3.91
N PRO A 164 -39.53 -0.68 -3.50
CA PRO A 164 -40.65 0.17 -3.84
C PRO A 164 -40.87 0.04 -5.36
N PRO A 165 -42.14 -0.07 -5.83
CA PRO A 165 -42.41 -0.14 -7.25
C PRO A 165 -41.66 1.01 -7.90
N SER A 166 -40.74 0.63 -8.80
CA SER A 166 -39.94 1.52 -9.62
C SER A 166 -40.84 2.65 -10.11
N ALA A 167 -40.70 3.80 -9.47
CA ALA A 167 -41.46 4.99 -9.83
C ALA A 167 -41.08 5.29 -11.28
N ALA A 168 -42.10 5.20 -12.14
CA ALA A 168 -42.18 5.72 -13.49
C ALA A 168 -40.84 6.00 -14.15
N VAL A 169 -40.42 5.08 -15.02
CA VAL A 169 -39.47 5.35 -16.10
C VAL A 169 -39.85 6.70 -16.73
N PRO A 170 -39.02 7.76 -16.61
CA PRO A 170 -39.26 8.97 -17.37
C PRO A 170 -39.22 8.61 -18.86
N PRO A 171 -40.08 9.22 -19.71
CA PRO A 171 -40.08 8.94 -21.13
C PRO A 171 -38.66 9.11 -21.66
N ARG A 172 -38.14 8.06 -22.30
CA ARG A 172 -36.87 8.11 -23.02
C ARG A 172 -36.97 9.24 -24.04
N LEU A 173 -36.31 10.36 -23.77
CA LEU A 173 -35.99 11.34 -24.78
C LEU A 173 -35.16 10.61 -25.83
N ALA A 174 -35.71 10.52 -27.03
CA ALA A 174 -35.05 9.94 -28.18
C ALA A 174 -33.68 10.59 -28.35
N THR A 175 -32.62 9.82 -28.11
CA THR A 175 -31.27 10.22 -28.49
C THR A 175 -31.22 10.21 -30.00
N ALA A 176 -31.35 11.40 -30.59
CA ALA A 176 -31.13 11.66 -32.00
C ALA A 176 -29.63 11.49 -32.31
N THR A 177 -29.18 10.26 -32.45
CA THR A 177 -27.98 9.94 -33.23
C THR A 177 -28.38 9.80 -34.69
N ASP A 178 -28.86 10.90 -35.25
CA ASP A 178 -29.00 11.04 -36.69
C ASP A 178 -27.88 11.98 -37.14
N LYS A 179 -27.00 11.51 -38.02
CA LYS A 179 -25.86 12.26 -38.54
C LYS A 179 -26.34 13.33 -39.52
N ARG A 180 -27.16 14.27 -39.05
CA ARG A 180 -27.54 15.42 -39.85
C ARG A 180 -26.36 16.37 -39.97
N VAL A 181 -25.95 16.61 -41.21
CA VAL A 181 -25.03 17.67 -41.57
C VAL A 181 -25.69 18.99 -41.18
N LEU A 182 -25.06 19.76 -40.29
CA LEU A 182 -25.54 21.07 -39.86
C LEU A 182 -25.70 21.98 -41.08
N THR A 183 -26.80 22.71 -41.14
CA THR A 183 -27.07 23.65 -42.22
C THR A 183 -26.24 24.93 -42.03
N ALA A 184 -25.99 25.67 -43.12
CA ALA A 184 -25.14 26.87 -43.09
C ALA A 184 -25.64 27.94 -42.10
N ALA A 185 -26.96 28.04 -41.89
CA ALA A 185 -27.57 28.97 -40.95
C ALA A 185 -27.30 28.58 -39.47
N GLU A 186 -27.23 27.28 -39.17
CA GLU A 186 -26.93 26.79 -37.81
C GLU A 186 -25.46 26.98 -37.45
N LEU A 187 -24.56 26.87 -38.43
CA LEU A 187 -23.14 27.17 -38.27
C LEU A 187 -22.86 28.67 -38.03
N GLU A 188 -23.68 29.56 -38.60
CA GLU A 188 -23.60 31.00 -38.39
C GLU A 188 -24.09 31.40 -36.98
N ALA A 189 -25.18 30.80 -36.51
CA ALA A 189 -25.70 31.03 -35.15
C ALA A 189 -24.73 30.59 -34.05
N LEU A 190 -23.86 29.61 -34.32
CA LEU A 190 -22.84 29.13 -33.39
C LEU A 190 -21.56 30.00 -33.38
N GLY A 191 -21.46 31.03 -34.21
CA GLY A 191 -20.31 31.95 -34.21
C GLY A 191 -18.99 31.33 -34.69
N ILE A 192 -19.04 30.13 -35.29
CA ILE A 192 -17.85 29.38 -35.75
C ILE A 192 -17.34 29.93 -37.10
N GLY A 193 -18.10 30.82 -37.76
CA GLY A 193 -17.77 31.40 -39.07
C GLY A 193 -16.75 32.56 -39.07
N GLY A 194 -16.14 32.90 -37.94
CA GLY A 194 -15.13 33.96 -37.86
C GLY A 194 -13.76 33.48 -38.34
N ARG A 195 -13.44 33.70 -39.63
CA ARG A 195 -12.10 33.52 -40.22
C ARG A 195 -11.03 34.26 -39.39
N GLY A 196 -10.36 33.54 -38.50
CA GLY A 196 -9.11 33.97 -37.89
C GLY A 196 -8.02 34.02 -38.96
N SER A 197 -7.59 35.21 -39.33
CA SER A 197 -6.43 35.46 -40.18
C SER A 197 -5.18 34.80 -39.57
N ILE A 198 -4.60 33.83 -40.27
CA ILE A 198 -3.34 33.20 -39.86
C ILE A 198 -2.23 34.27 -39.95
N PRO A 199 -1.50 34.59 -38.87
CA PRO A 199 -0.37 35.51 -38.95
C PRO A 199 0.79 34.83 -39.69
N THR A 200 1.16 35.37 -40.86
CA THR A 200 2.30 34.96 -41.64
C THR A 200 3.60 35.31 -40.91
N LYS A 201 4.35 34.26 -40.51
CA LYS A 201 5.67 34.39 -39.88
C LYS A 201 6.67 35.07 -40.81
N ARG A 202 7.32 36.12 -40.30
CA ARG A 202 8.46 36.83 -40.92
C ARG A 202 9.73 35.97 -40.83
N PRO A 203 10.54 35.84 -41.89
CA PRO A 203 11.82 35.11 -41.83
C PRO A 203 12.88 35.91 -41.06
N ARG A 204 13.69 35.18 -40.28
CA ARG A 204 14.78 35.70 -39.44
C ARG A 204 16.03 35.90 -40.30
N ALA A 205 16.59 37.10 -40.29
CA ALA A 205 17.83 37.42 -40.99
C ALA A 205 19.01 36.65 -40.37
N SER A 206 19.73 35.94 -41.23
CA SER A 206 21.08 35.43 -41.02
C SER A 206 22.05 36.61 -40.93
N THR A 207 22.93 36.62 -39.94
CA THR A 207 24.12 37.49 -39.94
C THR A 207 25.35 36.62 -39.71
N HIS A 208 26.32 36.90 -40.57
CA HIS A 208 27.68 36.37 -40.66
C HIS A 208 28.52 36.63 -39.41
#